data_AF-A0A452ZK79-F1
#
_entry.id   AF-A0A452ZK79-F1
#
_cell.length_a   1.000
_cell.length_b   1.000
_cell.length_c   1.000
_cell.angle_alpha   90.00
_cell.angle_beta   90.00
_cell.angle_gamma   90.00
#
_symmetry.space_group_name_H-M   'P 1'
#
loop_
_entity.id
_entity.type
_entity.pdbx_description
1 polymer ?
#
loop_
_entity_poly.entity_id
_entity_poly.type
_entity_poly.pdbx_seq_one_letter_code
_entity_poly.pdbx_strand_id
1 'polypeptide(L)' 'GFVVKGRSGNYTTAEDVLICTAWKKISQDASVGSDQTVNTYWQRIKEYFDERNTSGHFRSSDSLRQRWST' A
#
# COMPACT_ATOMS: atom_id res chain seq x y z
N GLY A 1 22.98 -5.78 14.29
CA GLY A 1 22.38 -7.08 13.90
C GLY A 1 21.68 -6.89 12.58
N PHE A 2 22.00 -7.69 11.56
CA PHE A 2 21.29 -7.65 10.30
C PHE A 2 19.90 -8.23 10.52
N VAL A 3 18.86 -7.38 10.48
CA VAL A 3 17.48 -7.85 10.46
C VAL A 3 17.31 -8.56 9.12
N VAL A 4 17.32 -9.89 9.16
CA VAL A 4 16.99 -10.72 8.01
C VAL A 4 15.53 -10.41 7.68
N LYS A 5 15.30 -9.63 6.62
CA LYS A 5 13.95 -9.36 6.11
C LYS A 5 13.44 -10.65 5.48
N GLY A 6 12.91 -11.55 6.32
CA GLY A 6 12.21 -12.74 5.85
C GLY A 6 11.14 -12.33 4.84
N ARG A 7 10.92 -13.15 3.82
CA ARG A 7 9.86 -12.91 2.83
C ARG A 7 8.57 -12.64 3.60
N SER A 8 8.01 -11.45 3.44
CA SER A 8 6.65 -11.15 3.93
C SER A 8 5.73 -12.23 3.39
N GLY A 9 4.87 -12.79 4.25
CA GLY A 9 3.94 -13.85 3.85
C GLY A 9 3.09 -13.45 2.64
N ASN A 10 2.35 -14.40 2.09
CA ASN A 10 1.38 -14.11 1.02
C ASN A 10 0.42 -13.00 1.45
N TYR A 11 -0.11 -12.24 0.49
CA TYR A 11 -1.15 -11.28 0.78
C TYR A 11 -2.38 -12.01 1.33
N THR A 12 -2.86 -11.55 2.47
CA THR A 12 -4.11 -12.03 3.06
C THR A 12 -5.30 -11.30 2.45
N THR A 13 -6.50 -11.89 2.53
CA THR A 13 -7.74 -11.23 2.08
C THR A 13 -7.95 -9.88 2.77
N ALA A 14 -7.58 -9.75 4.05
CA ALA A 14 -7.66 -8.50 4.78
C ALA A 14 -6.71 -7.43 4.20
N GLU A 15 -5.49 -7.81 3.85
CA GLU A 15 -4.54 -6.91 3.18
C GLU A 15 -5.06 -6.49 1.80
N ASP A 16 -5.59 -7.41 1.00
CA ASP A 16 -6.15 -7.09 -0.32
C ASP A 16 -7.36 -6.13 -0.22
N VAL A 17 -8.29 -6.37 0.72
CA VAL A 17 -9.42 -5.45 0.99
C VAL A 17 -8.92 -4.07 1.42
N LEU A 18 -7.88 -4.02 2.25
CA LEU A 18 -7.29 -2.77 2.71
C LEU A 18 -6.65 -2.00 1.55
N ILE A 19 -5.94 -2.69 0.64
CA ILE A 19 -5.37 -2.11 -0.58
C ILE A 19 -6.47 -1.52 -1.46
N CYS A 20 -7.55 -2.26 -1.73
CA CYS A 20 -8.69 -1.78 -2.50
C CYS A 20 -9.34 -0.54 -1.86
N THR A 21 -9.48 -0.54 -0.54
CA THR A 21 -10.08 0.58 0.21
C THR A 21 -9.19 1.81 0.15
N ALA A 22 -7.87 1.64 0.35
CA ALA A 22 -6.88 2.70 0.26
C ALA A 22 -6.89 3.33 -1.14
N TRP A 23 -6.83 2.49 -2.18
CA TRP A 23 -6.85 2.93 -3.57
C TRP A 23 -8.12 3.71 -3.91
N LYS A 24 -9.29 3.19 -3.51
CA LYS A 24 -10.57 3.89 -3.70
C LYS A 24 -10.61 5.25 -2.99
N LYS A 25 -10.16 5.31 -1.74
CA LYS A 25 -10.11 6.56 -0.96
C LYS A 25 -9.20 7.60 -1.62
N ILE A 26 -7.96 7.22 -1.94
CA ILE A 26 -6.97 8.13 -2.54
C ILE A 26 -7.36 8.50 -3.97
N SER A 27 -7.96 7.60 -4.75
CA SER A 27 -8.48 7.90 -6.10
C SER A 27 -9.68 8.85 -6.09
N GLN A 28 -10.45 8.89 -4.99
CA GLN A 28 -11.63 9.76 -4.84
C GLN A 28 -11.30 11.09 -4.13
N ASP A 29 -10.11 11.19 -3.53
CA ASP A 29 -9.70 12.38 -2.81
C ASP A 29 -9.43 13.53 -3.80
N ALA A 30 -10.28 14.54 -3.82
CA ALA A 30 -10.13 15.70 -4.72
C ALA A 30 -8.83 16.49 -4.48
N SER A 31 -8.07 16.21 -3.41
CA SER A 31 -6.74 16.78 -3.15
C SER A 31 -5.63 16.18 -4.01
N VAL A 32 -5.91 15.19 -4.86
CA VAL A 32 -4.99 14.72 -5.91
C VAL A 32 -5.00 15.73 -7.06
N GLY A 33 -4.43 16.91 -6.82
CA GLY A 33 -4.12 17.85 -7.92
C GLY A 33 -3.31 17.14 -9.01
N SER A 34 -3.43 17.62 -10.24
CA SER A 34 -2.86 17.08 -11.49
C SER A 34 -1.36 16.75 -11.48
N ASP A 35 -0.63 17.12 -10.43
CA ASP A 35 0.82 17.08 -10.32
C ASP A 35 1.35 16.07 -9.28
N GLN A 36 0.57 15.05 -8.91
CA GLN A 36 1.15 13.94 -8.15
C GLN A 36 1.91 12.99 -9.07
N THR A 37 3.23 12.92 -8.85
CA THR A 37 4.04 11.82 -9.37
C THR A 37 3.44 10.49 -8.90
N VAL A 38 3.51 9.46 -9.73
CA VAL A 38 3.07 8.08 -9.40
C VAL A 38 3.62 7.62 -8.04
N ASN A 39 4.82 8.08 -7.66
CA ASN A 39 5.43 7.80 -6.37
C ASN A 39 4.63 8.40 -5.20
N THR A 40 4.16 9.63 -5.29
CA THR A 40 3.36 10.30 -4.25
C THR A 40 2.02 9.60 -4.04
N TYR A 41 1.39 9.14 -5.13
CA TYR A 41 0.12 8.40 -5.06
C TYR A 41 0.27 7.08 -4.29
N TRP A 42 1.27 6.27 -4.66
CA TRP A 42 1.53 5.00 -3.96
C TRP A 42 2.08 5.18 -2.55
N GLN A 43 2.73 6.31 -2.26
CA GLN A 43 3.17 6.65 -0.91
C GLN A 43 1.97 6.88 0.00
N ARG A 44 0.95 7.64 -0.43
CA ARG A 44 -0.29 7.84 0.34
C ARG A 44 -1.05 6.53 0.57
N ILE A 45 -1.10 5.67 -0.45
CA ILE A 45 -1.68 4.32 -0.30
C ILE A 45 -0.90 3.52 0.73
N LYS A 46 0.44 3.58 0.70
CA LYS A 46 1.30 2.89 1.66
C LYS A 46 1.10 3.43 3.09
N GLU A 47 0.97 4.73 3.28
CA GLU A 47 0.69 5.35 4.58
C GLU A 47 -0.65 4.87 5.14
N TYR A 48 -1.71 4.94 4.31
CA TYR A 48 -3.04 4.46 4.70
C TYR A 48 -3.03 2.96 5.05
N PHE A 49 -2.29 2.17 4.27
CA PHE A 49 -2.11 0.74 4.50
C PHE A 49 -1.38 0.49 5.82
N ASP A 50 -0.24 1.15 6.07
CA ASP A 50 0.58 0.95 7.27
C ASP A 50 -0.20 1.23 8.56
N GLU A 51 -0.97 2.33 8.58
CA GLU A 51 -1.81 2.72 9.73
C GLU A 51 -2.89 1.70 10.09
N ARG A 52 -3.36 0.93 9.10
CA ARG A 52 -4.50 0.01 9.24
C ARG A 52 -4.11 -1.45 9.10
N ASN A 53 -2.85 -1.71 8.81
CA ASN A 53 -2.36 -3.05 8.60
C ASN A 53 -2.18 -3.76 9.94
N THR A 54 -3.01 -4.76 10.17
CA THR A 54 -2.95 -5.62 11.36
C THR A 54 -2.20 -6.93 11.11
N SER A 55 -1.73 -7.17 9.87
CA SER A 55 -1.01 -8.41 9.51
C SER A 55 0.39 -8.49 10.11
N GLY A 56 0.95 -7.38 10.59
CA GLY A 56 2.34 -7.29 11.06
C GLY A 56 3.37 -7.41 9.93
N HIS A 57 2.94 -7.54 8.68
CA HIS A 57 3.83 -7.61 7.53
C HIS A 57 4.11 -6.22 6.96
N PHE A 58 5.40 -5.87 6.89
CA PHE A 58 5.80 -4.68 6.15
C PHE A 58 5.60 -4.89 4.64
N ARG A 59 4.79 -4.03 4.03
CA ARG A 59 4.63 -3.95 2.57
C ARG A 59 5.17 -2.59 2.10
N SER A 60 6.12 -2.61 1.16
CA SER A 60 6.58 -1.37 0.51
C SER A 60 5.54 -0.88 -0.50
N SER A 61 5.58 0.41 -0.83
CA SER A 61 4.75 1.01 -1.89
C SER A 61 4.88 0.25 -3.22
N ASP A 62 6.09 -0.18 -3.59
CA ASP A 62 6.34 -1.02 -4.76
C ASP A 62 5.63 -2.38 -4.70
N SER A 63 5.64 -3.02 -3.53
CA SER A 63 4.94 -4.31 -3.34
C SER A 63 3.43 -4.15 -3.52
N LEU A 64 2.86 -3.07 -2.95
CA LEU A 64 1.44 -2.74 -3.11
C LEU A 64 1.09 -2.44 -4.57
N ARG A 65 1.95 -1.69 -5.27
CA ARG A 65 1.80 -1.41 -6.71
C ARG A 65 1.82 -2.68 -7.55
N GLN A 66 2.79 -3.56 -7.32
CA GLN A 66 2.90 -4.84 -8.03
C GLN A 66 1.67 -5.71 -7.78
N ARG A 67 1.19 -5.77 -6.53
CA ARG A 67 -0.02 -6.52 -6.17
C ARG A 67 -1.27 -6.02 -6.87
N TRP A 68 -1.38 -4.70 -7.10
CA TRP A 68 -2.49 -4.11 -7.84
C TRP A 68 -2.37 -4.26 -9.36
N SER A 69 -1.16 -4.35 -9.88
CA SER A 69 -0.89 -4.49 -11.32
C SER A 69 -0.99 -5.94 -11.82
N THR A 70 -1.20 -6.91 -10.92
CA THR A 70 -1.35 -8.35 -11.22
C THR A 70 -2.81 -8.74 -11.14
#